data_AF-A0A7J9ZXT9-F1
#
_entry.id   AF-A0A7J9ZXT9-F1
#
_cell.length_a   1.000
_cell.length_b   1.000
_cell.length_c   1.000
_cell.angle_alpha   90.00
_cell.angle_beta   90.00
_cell.angle_gamma   90.00
#
_symmetry.space_group_name_H-M   'P 1'
#
loop_
_entity.id
_entity.type
_entity.pdbx_description
1 polymer ?
#
loop_
_entity_poly.entity_id
_entity_poly.type
_entity_poly.pdbx_seq_one_letter_code
_entity_poly.pdbx_strand_id
1 'polypeptide(L)'
;MVRGGWLVLLALGLLISAGPSQAKTGLAYDYAKLTGPGLTGALVVQDTRPPYLLNAELDEMATGRLHDPSVNNDALGPKYRLVYYLEDSTVEVEFYPYAQPRPVAFVPSRQSVTISSDNGSESVQIESGWYDYPPRLVDSLKEIGLPNEAPSSPLGRLPVGSVLVGVVLLLAWGAKRPRAPSHPMPA
;
A
#
# COMPACT_ATOMS: atom_id res chain seq x y z
N MET A 1 30.01 68.48 -32.15
CA MET A 1 29.07 69.26 -31.30
C MET A 1 27.80 68.45 -31.18
N VAL A 2 27.70 67.57 -30.17
CA VAL A 2 26.87 67.63 -28.94
C VAL A 2 25.35 67.85 -29.14
N ARG A 3 24.58 66.94 -28.49
CA ARG A 3 23.18 66.99 -28.00
C ARG A 3 22.13 66.62 -29.06
N GLY A 4 21.25 65.64 -28.90
CA GLY A 4 20.51 65.10 -27.74
C GLY A 4 19.05 64.96 -28.21
N GLY A 5 18.17 64.07 -27.79
CA GLY A 5 18.15 62.97 -26.86
C GLY A 5 16.77 62.26 -26.98
N TRP A 6 16.69 61.03 -26.46
CA TRP A 6 15.54 60.33 -25.86
C TRP A 6 14.15 60.36 -26.54
N LEU A 7 13.69 59.19 -26.99
CA LEU A 7 12.46 58.57 -26.45
C LEU A 7 12.40 57.06 -26.75
N VAL A 8 12.09 56.34 -25.67
CA VAL A 8 11.90 54.90 -25.50
C VAL A 8 10.51 54.47 -25.98
N LEU A 9 10.37 53.23 -26.50
CA LEU A 9 9.18 52.34 -26.44
C LEU A 9 9.55 51.02 -27.17
N LEU A 10 10.05 49.95 -26.54
CA LEU A 10 9.40 48.95 -25.67
C LEU A 10 8.13 48.28 -26.27
N ALA A 11 8.29 47.06 -26.77
CA ALA A 11 7.34 45.92 -26.74
C ALA A 11 8.03 44.75 -27.50
N LEU A 12 8.84 43.89 -26.89
CA LEU A 12 8.47 42.81 -25.97
C LEU A 12 7.18 42.06 -26.34
N GLY A 13 7.18 41.40 -27.49
CA GLY A 13 6.24 40.33 -27.83
C GLY A 13 6.89 38.96 -27.64
N LEU A 14 7.35 38.65 -26.42
CA LEU A 14 7.69 37.28 -26.07
C LEU A 14 6.37 36.50 -26.03
N LEU A 15 6.02 35.86 -27.14
CA LEU A 15 5.12 34.72 -27.16
C LEU A 15 5.78 33.61 -26.33
N ILE A 16 5.65 33.72 -25.02
CA ILE A 16 5.75 32.57 -24.13
C ILE A 16 4.55 31.74 -24.54
N SER A 17 4.77 30.79 -25.45
CA SER A 17 3.85 29.67 -25.54
C SER A 17 3.82 29.11 -24.12
N ALA A 18 2.67 29.24 -23.47
CA ALA A 18 2.31 28.36 -22.39
C ALA A 18 2.36 26.96 -23.02
N GLY A 19 3.53 26.33 -22.91
CA GLY A 19 3.67 24.92 -23.20
C GLY A 19 2.58 24.20 -22.42
N PRO A 20 1.98 23.13 -22.97
CA PRO A 20 0.93 22.43 -22.29
C PRO A 20 1.41 22.15 -20.87
N SER A 21 0.69 22.73 -19.90
CA SER A 21 0.80 22.39 -18.49
C SER A 21 0.90 20.87 -18.45
N GLN A 22 1.99 20.35 -17.91
CA GLN A 22 2.18 18.91 -17.79
C GLN A 22 0.93 18.37 -17.10
N ALA A 23 0.06 17.73 -17.87
CA ALA A 23 -1.11 17.06 -17.33
C ALA A 23 -0.57 16.03 -16.35
N LYS A 24 -1.26 15.90 -15.21
CA LYS A 24 -1.01 14.89 -14.18
C LYS A 24 -1.38 13.53 -14.78
N THR A 25 -0.56 13.04 -15.72
CA THR A 25 -0.80 11.82 -16.51
C THR A 25 -0.13 10.65 -15.79
N GLY A 26 -0.64 10.31 -14.62
CA GLY A 26 -0.20 9.15 -13.86
C GLY A 26 -1.27 8.78 -12.85
N LEU A 27 -1.45 7.48 -12.63
CA LEU A 27 -2.26 6.96 -11.54
C LEU A 27 -1.64 7.39 -10.22
N ALA A 28 -2.22 8.42 -9.61
CA ALA A 28 -1.87 8.83 -8.27
C ALA A 28 -2.83 8.14 -7.28
N TYR A 29 -2.27 7.38 -6.34
CA TYR A 29 -3.04 6.90 -5.20
C TYR A 29 -3.05 7.98 -4.09
N ASP A 30 -4.10 8.03 -3.28
CA ASP A 30 -4.19 8.93 -2.12
C ASP A 30 -3.34 8.42 -0.96
N TYR A 31 -3.49 7.12 -0.66
CA TYR A 31 -2.64 6.39 0.28
C TYR A 31 -2.64 4.89 -0.05
N ALA A 32 -1.63 4.17 0.43
CA ALA A 32 -1.59 2.72 0.38
C ALA A 32 -1.64 2.13 1.80
N LYS A 33 -2.29 0.98 1.95
CA LYS A 33 -2.28 0.21 3.20
C LYS A 33 -1.57 -1.12 2.99
N LEU A 34 -0.56 -1.38 3.81
CA LEU A 34 0.13 -2.64 3.86
C LEU A 34 -0.23 -3.39 5.15
N THR A 35 -0.65 -4.64 5.01
CA THR A 35 -0.98 -5.53 6.13
C THR A 35 -0.30 -6.88 5.93
N GLY A 36 0.13 -7.51 7.02
CA GLY A 36 0.82 -8.79 6.92
C GLY A 36 1.59 -9.17 8.19
N PRO A 37 2.37 -10.25 8.12
CA PRO A 37 3.15 -10.75 9.24
C PRO A 37 4.11 -9.71 9.82
N GLY A 38 4.33 -9.73 11.14
CA GLY A 38 5.28 -8.83 11.80
C GLY A 38 4.84 -7.38 11.94
N LEU A 39 3.70 -6.98 11.35
CA LEU A 39 3.11 -5.66 11.53
C LEU A 39 2.14 -5.66 12.73
N THR A 40 2.27 -4.69 13.64
CA THR A 40 1.34 -4.51 14.79
C THR A 40 -0.01 -3.92 14.38
N GLY A 41 -0.10 -3.35 13.17
CA GLY A 41 -1.30 -2.79 12.55
C GLY A 41 -1.07 -2.52 11.08
N ALA A 42 -2.07 -2.00 10.37
CA ALA A 42 -1.90 -1.62 8.97
C ALA A 42 -0.87 -0.48 8.86
N LEU A 43 0.19 -0.70 8.09
CA LEU A 43 1.15 0.33 7.75
C LEU A 43 0.53 1.21 6.67
N VAL A 44 0.33 2.49 6.96
CA VAL A 44 -0.27 3.45 6.03
C VAL A 44 0.84 4.26 5.38
N VAL A 45 0.96 4.14 4.06
CA VAL A 45 1.92 4.88 3.24
C VAL A 45 1.19 6.02 2.57
N GLN A 46 1.63 7.25 2.83
CA GLN A 46 1.08 8.47 2.24
C GLN A 46 2.14 9.14 1.38
N ASP A 47 1.70 9.99 0.44
CA ASP A 47 2.51 10.62 -0.60
C ASP A 47 3.62 11.59 -0.11
N THR A 48 3.96 11.59 1.18
CA THR A 48 4.98 12.47 1.75
C THR A 48 6.36 11.84 2.02
N ARG A 49 6.52 10.50 2.12
CA ARG A 49 7.83 9.83 2.30
C ARG A 49 7.85 8.36 1.84
N PRO A 50 8.96 7.89 1.22
CA PRO A 50 9.25 8.02 -0.21
C PRO A 50 8.19 7.24 -1.04
N PRO A 51 7.15 7.93 -1.51
CA PRO A 51 5.92 7.32 -2.01
C PRO A 51 5.80 7.33 -3.54
N TYR A 52 6.72 8.00 -4.22
CA TYR A 52 6.79 8.05 -5.68
C TYR A 52 7.10 6.68 -6.30
N LEU A 53 7.81 5.80 -5.58
CA LEU A 53 8.11 4.45 -6.05
C LEU A 53 6.82 3.63 -6.20
N LEU A 54 5.88 3.76 -5.25
CA LEU A 54 4.59 3.08 -5.33
C LEU A 54 3.70 3.63 -6.46
N ASN A 55 3.81 4.92 -6.78
CA ASN A 55 3.09 5.51 -7.92
C ASN A 55 3.64 4.94 -9.24
N ALA A 56 4.98 4.86 -9.36
CA ALA A 56 5.63 4.27 -10.53
C ALA A 56 5.20 2.82 -10.74
N GLU A 57 5.12 2.00 -9.68
CA GLU A 57 4.65 0.62 -9.82
C GLU A 57 3.19 0.53 -10.24
N LEU A 58 2.33 1.43 -9.74
CA LEU A 58 0.92 1.48 -10.12
C LEU A 58 0.75 1.88 -11.60
N ASP A 59 1.56 2.82 -12.08
CA ASP A 59 1.62 3.18 -13.49
C ASP A 59 2.14 2.01 -14.35
N GLU A 60 3.18 1.30 -13.93
CA GLU A 60 3.67 0.12 -14.66
C GLU A 60 2.62 -0.98 -14.76
N MET A 61 1.89 -1.26 -13.66
CA MET A 61 0.78 -2.20 -13.62
C MET A 61 -0.33 -1.83 -14.63
N ALA A 62 -0.66 -0.54 -14.70
CA ALA A 62 -1.66 -0.01 -15.63
C ALA A 62 -1.24 0.02 -17.09
N THR A 63 0.06 0.14 -17.37
CA THR A 63 0.58 -0.01 -18.74
C THR A 63 0.59 -1.46 -19.22
N GLY A 64 0.23 -2.43 -18.36
CA GLY A 64 0.14 -3.84 -18.70
C GLY A 64 1.51 -4.49 -18.94
N ARG A 65 2.60 -3.89 -18.43
CA ARG A 65 3.94 -4.49 -18.47
C ARG A 65 4.04 -5.60 -17.44
N LEU A 66 3.39 -6.73 -17.77
CA LEU A 66 3.50 -7.96 -17.01
C LEU A 66 4.95 -8.44 -17.07
N HIS A 67 5.51 -8.76 -15.91
CA HIS A 67 6.80 -9.42 -15.85
C HIS A 67 6.55 -10.93 -15.81
N ASP A 68 7.35 -11.72 -16.54
CA ASP A 68 7.36 -13.17 -16.41
C ASP A 68 8.31 -13.51 -15.26
N PRO A 69 7.79 -13.95 -14.10
CA PRO A 69 8.66 -14.45 -13.11
C PRO A 69 8.81 -15.95 -13.30
N SER A 70 10.04 -16.34 -13.54
CA SER A 70 10.58 -17.55 -12.93
C SER A 70 10.60 -17.44 -11.38
N VAL A 71 9.47 -17.03 -10.77
CA VAL A 71 9.29 -16.91 -9.33
C VAL A 71 9.32 -18.34 -8.80
N ASN A 72 10.38 -18.62 -8.06
CA ASN A 72 10.44 -19.81 -7.27
C ASN A 72 9.49 -19.63 -6.09
N ASN A 73 8.39 -20.39 -6.06
CA ASN A 73 7.41 -20.33 -4.98
C ASN A 73 8.03 -20.56 -3.59
N ASP A 74 9.11 -21.35 -3.53
CA ASP A 74 9.83 -21.62 -2.27
C ASP A 74 10.64 -20.40 -1.77
N ALA A 75 10.85 -19.41 -2.64
CA ALA A 75 11.67 -18.23 -2.38
C ALA A 75 10.86 -16.95 -2.19
N LEU A 76 9.53 -17.02 -2.12
CA LEU A 76 8.65 -15.84 -1.99
C LEU A 76 8.67 -15.21 -0.59
N GLY A 77 8.94 -16.02 0.44
CA GLY A 77 8.84 -15.57 1.83
C GLY A 77 7.39 -15.22 2.24
N PRO A 78 7.21 -14.42 3.31
CA PRO A 78 5.89 -14.10 3.82
C PRO A 78 5.12 -13.16 2.89
N LYS A 79 3.84 -13.48 2.70
CA LYS A 79 2.88 -12.69 1.92
C LYS A 79 2.35 -11.51 2.72
N TYR A 80 2.31 -10.34 2.11
CA TYR A 80 1.65 -9.13 2.60
C TYR A 80 0.52 -8.75 1.64
N ARG A 81 -0.53 -8.11 2.16
CA ARG A 81 -1.61 -7.52 1.38
C ARG A 81 -1.36 -6.03 1.28
N LEU A 82 -1.16 -5.54 0.06
CA LEU A 82 -0.96 -4.13 -0.26
C LEU A 82 -2.19 -3.63 -1.03
N VAL A 83 -2.84 -2.60 -0.51
CA VAL A 83 -4.03 -2.00 -1.11
C VAL A 83 -3.77 -0.53 -1.40
N TYR A 84 -3.80 -0.16 -2.67
CA TYR A 84 -3.78 1.22 -3.13
C TYR A 84 -5.21 1.78 -3.05
N TYR A 85 -5.38 2.94 -2.41
CA TYR A 85 -6.64 3.67 -2.40
C TYR A 85 -6.49 4.87 -3.32
N LEU A 86 -7.33 4.91 -4.34
CA LEU A 86 -7.51 6.03 -5.25
C LEU A 86 -8.84 6.70 -4.94
N GLU A 87 -9.07 7.88 -5.52
CA GLU A 87 -10.25 8.71 -5.28
C GLU A 87 -11.57 7.91 -5.31
N ASP A 88 -11.77 7.11 -6.37
CA ASP A 88 -12.99 6.35 -6.61
C ASP A 88 -12.77 4.83 -6.73
N SER A 89 -11.58 4.33 -6.40
CA SER A 89 -11.21 2.93 -6.70
C SER A 89 -10.12 2.41 -5.76
N THR A 90 -9.98 1.08 -5.70
CA THR A 90 -8.89 0.44 -4.97
C THR A 90 -8.22 -0.61 -5.82
N VAL A 91 -6.90 -0.76 -5.65
CA VAL A 91 -6.13 -1.83 -6.27
C VAL A 91 -5.52 -2.68 -5.19
N GLU A 92 -5.85 -3.97 -5.18
CA GLU A 92 -5.30 -4.94 -4.25
C GLU A 92 -4.22 -5.79 -4.94
N VAL A 93 -3.07 -5.91 -4.28
CA VAL A 93 -1.96 -6.75 -4.72
C VAL A 93 -1.42 -7.58 -3.55
N GLU A 94 -0.98 -8.79 -3.86
CA GLU A 94 -0.24 -9.64 -2.94
C GLU A 94 1.25 -9.29 -3.03
N PHE A 95 1.81 -8.68 -1.99
CA PHE A 95 3.18 -8.18 -1.99
C PHE A 95 4.13 -9.12 -1.24
N TYR A 96 5.27 -9.43 -1.83
CA TYR A 96 6.30 -10.33 -1.31
C TYR A 96 7.63 -9.58 -1.16
N PRO A 97 7.81 -8.76 -0.10
CA PRO A 97 8.97 -7.88 0.06
C PRO A 97 10.30 -8.61 0.27
N TYR A 98 10.26 -9.86 0.72
CA TYR A 98 11.45 -10.68 0.99
C TYR A 98 11.65 -11.78 -0.04
N ALA A 99 10.93 -11.73 -1.17
CA ALA A 99 11.13 -12.68 -2.24
C ALA A 99 12.57 -12.60 -2.77
N GLN A 100 13.12 -13.74 -3.17
CA GLN A 100 14.43 -13.83 -3.82
C GLN A 100 14.28 -14.17 -5.31
N PRO A 101 15.10 -13.57 -6.20
CA PRO A 101 16.23 -12.66 -5.91
C PRO A 101 15.83 -11.21 -5.63
N ARG A 102 14.55 -10.86 -5.79
CA ARG A 102 14.04 -9.49 -5.66
C ARG A 102 12.58 -9.48 -5.18
N PRO A 103 12.11 -8.36 -4.61
CA PRO A 103 10.71 -8.20 -4.24
C PRO A 103 9.79 -8.32 -5.45
N VAL A 104 8.64 -8.97 -5.25
CA VAL A 104 7.62 -9.11 -6.29
C VAL A 104 6.23 -8.86 -5.70
N ALA A 105 5.27 -8.56 -6.57
CA ALA A 105 3.86 -8.57 -6.24
C ALA A 105 3.07 -9.42 -7.24
N PHE A 106 1.95 -9.97 -6.80
CA PHE A 106 0.99 -10.68 -7.63
C PHE A 106 -0.36 -9.97 -7.58
N VAL A 107 -0.89 -9.63 -8.74
CA VAL A 107 -2.26 -9.12 -8.90
C VAL A 107 -3.18 -10.32 -9.17
N PRO A 108 -4.07 -10.70 -8.23
CA PRO A 108 -4.80 -11.97 -8.28
C PRO A 108 -5.86 -12.05 -9.37
N SER A 109 -6.45 -10.90 -9.73
CA SER A 109 -7.47 -10.80 -10.75
C SER A 109 -7.35 -9.46 -11.46
N ARG A 110 -7.78 -9.40 -12.73
CA ARG A 110 -7.87 -8.14 -13.46
C ARG A 110 -8.75 -7.16 -12.69
N GLN A 111 -8.26 -5.94 -12.49
CA GLN A 111 -8.93 -4.88 -11.73
C GLN A 111 -9.14 -3.66 -12.62
N SER A 112 -10.33 -3.07 -12.58
CA SER A 112 -10.62 -1.85 -13.31
C SER A 112 -10.57 -0.66 -12.35
N VAL A 113 -9.78 0.34 -12.70
CA VAL A 113 -9.57 1.56 -11.90
C VAL A 113 -10.17 2.72 -12.66
N THR A 114 -10.94 3.56 -11.98
CA THR A 114 -11.44 4.81 -12.56
C THR A 114 -10.52 5.95 -12.17
N ILE A 115 -10.03 6.70 -13.16
CA ILE A 115 -9.24 7.91 -12.98
C ILE A 115 -10.11 9.10 -13.35
N SER A 116 -10.39 9.96 -12.39
CA SER A 116 -11.10 11.21 -12.63
C SER A 116 -10.09 12.30 -13.04
N SER A 117 -10.38 12.99 -14.14
CA SER A 117 -9.60 14.12 -14.64
C SER A 117 -10.51 15.29 -14.98
N ASP A 118 -9.95 16.49 -15.16
CA ASP A 118 -10.70 17.69 -15.56
C ASP A 118 -11.48 17.50 -16.88
N ASN A 119 -11.08 16.53 -17.71
CA ASN A 119 -11.69 16.22 -19.01
C ASN A 119 -12.66 15.02 -18.97
N GLY A 120 -12.95 14.48 -17.78
CA GLY A 120 -13.81 13.32 -17.57
C GLY A 120 -13.08 12.15 -16.90
N SER A 121 -13.80 11.04 -16.73
CA SER A 121 -13.30 9.84 -16.08
C SER A 121 -12.87 8.79 -17.11
N GLU A 122 -11.68 8.23 -16.95
CA GLU A 122 -11.15 7.14 -17.77
C GLU A 122 -11.08 5.84 -16.94
N SER A 123 -11.47 4.71 -17.53
CA SER A 123 -11.27 3.40 -16.90
C SER A 123 -9.98 2.76 -17.41
N VAL A 124 -9.04 2.54 -16.50
CA VAL A 124 -7.78 1.85 -16.76
C VAL A 124 -7.87 0.42 -16.24
N GLN A 125 -7.38 -0.54 -17.03
CA GLN A 125 -7.34 -1.94 -16.63
C GLN A 125 -5.96 -2.29 -16.09
N ILE A 126 -5.93 -2.89 -14.91
CA ILE A 126 -4.74 -3.51 -14.33
C ILE A 126 -4.83 -5.00 -14.59
N GLU A 127 -3.87 -5.51 -15.35
CA GLU A 127 -3.82 -6.93 -15.71
C GLU A 127 -3.47 -7.80 -14.50
N SER A 128 -4.00 -9.03 -14.50
CA SER A 128 -3.59 -10.02 -13.51
C SER A 128 -2.21 -10.57 -13.85
N GLY A 129 -1.37 -10.77 -12.84
CA GLY A 129 -0.07 -11.37 -13.03
C GLY A 129 0.95 -10.85 -12.05
N TRP A 130 2.21 -11.09 -12.36
CA TRP A 130 3.31 -10.75 -11.50
C TRP A 130 4.01 -9.49 -11.95
N TYR A 131 4.45 -8.73 -10.96
CA TYR A 131 5.13 -7.46 -11.11
C TYR A 131 6.37 -7.44 -10.23
N ASP A 132 7.47 -6.95 -10.78
CA ASP A 132 8.68 -6.71 -9.99
C ASP A 132 8.51 -5.46 -9.15
N TYR A 133 9.07 -5.45 -7.95
CA TYR A 133 9.10 -4.26 -7.10
C TYR A 133 10.56 -3.88 -6.82
N PRO A 134 10.91 -2.58 -6.83
CA PRO A 134 12.27 -2.13 -6.65
C PRO A 134 12.72 -2.39 -5.21
N PRO A 135 13.93 -2.91 -4.97
CA PRO A 135 14.46 -3.12 -3.61
C PRO A 135 14.43 -1.86 -2.75
N ARG A 136 14.65 -0.67 -3.35
CA ARG A 136 14.60 0.61 -2.66
C ARG A 136 13.24 0.93 -2.03
N LEU A 137 12.14 0.43 -2.61
CA LEU A 137 10.82 0.57 -2.02
C LEU A 137 10.72 -0.26 -0.73
N VAL A 138 11.27 -1.47 -0.72
CA VAL A 138 11.30 -2.29 0.51
C VAL A 138 12.14 -1.61 1.60
N ASP A 139 13.30 -1.06 1.25
CA ASP A 139 14.14 -0.32 2.21
C ASP A 139 13.36 0.86 2.83
N SER A 140 12.62 1.57 1.99
CA SER A 140 11.76 2.68 2.42
C SER A 140 10.61 2.24 3.32
N LEU A 141 9.96 1.11 2.99
CA LEU A 141 8.89 0.54 3.81
C LEU A 141 9.44 0.11 5.18
N LYS A 142 10.70 -0.35 5.26
CA LYS A 142 11.36 -0.70 6.52
C LYS A 142 11.57 0.52 7.41
N GLU A 143 11.97 1.66 6.85
CA GLU A 143 12.12 2.91 7.61
C GLU A 143 10.83 3.37 8.30
N ILE A 144 9.67 3.02 7.74
CA ILE A 144 8.35 3.43 8.26
C ILE A 144 7.64 2.32 9.05
N GLY A 145 8.23 1.13 9.18
CA GLY A 145 7.73 0.08 10.09
C GLY A 145 7.54 -1.31 9.49
N LEU A 146 7.92 -1.56 8.23
CA LEU A 146 8.05 -2.93 7.73
C LEU A 146 9.20 -3.65 8.46
N PRO A 147 9.08 -4.94 8.81
CA PRO A 147 10.15 -5.67 9.47
C PRO A 147 11.46 -5.67 8.65
N ASN A 148 12.61 -5.54 9.32
CA ASN A 148 13.90 -5.53 8.63
C ASN A 148 14.23 -6.88 7.97
N GLU A 149 13.72 -7.96 8.55
CA GLU A 149 13.89 -9.34 8.10
C GLU A 149 12.52 -10.01 7.96
N ALA A 150 12.44 -11.05 7.13
CA ALA A 150 11.22 -11.83 6.95
C ALA A 150 10.76 -12.39 8.31
N PRO A 151 9.56 -12.03 8.80
CA PRO A 151 9.02 -12.66 10.00
C PRO A 151 8.94 -14.16 9.77
N SER A 152 9.43 -14.92 10.75
CA SER A 152 9.27 -16.37 10.73
C SER A 152 7.78 -16.67 10.65
N SER A 153 7.33 -17.33 9.59
CA SER A 153 5.94 -17.78 9.51
C SER A 153 5.58 -18.51 10.80
N PRO A 154 4.47 -18.18 11.48
CA PRO A 154 3.98 -18.99 12.59
C PRO A 154 3.57 -20.42 12.17
N LEU A 155 3.69 -20.75 10.88
CA LEU A 155 3.47 -22.07 10.31
C LEU A 155 4.71 -22.48 9.52
N GLY A 156 5.62 -23.24 10.14
CA GLY A 156 6.77 -23.76 9.39
C GLY A 156 8.00 -24.24 10.15
N ARG A 157 7.93 -24.48 11.46
CA ARG A 157 8.82 -25.42 12.18
C ARG A 157 8.20 -25.65 13.56
N LEU A 158 7.20 -26.53 13.61
CA LEU A 158 7.00 -27.26 14.85
C LEU A 158 8.26 -28.12 15.00
N PRO A 159 9.09 -27.95 16.05
CA PRO A 159 10.02 -29.00 16.39
C PRO A 159 9.17 -30.27 16.57
N VAL A 160 9.49 -31.32 15.82
CA VAL A 160 8.98 -32.66 16.09
C VAL A 160 9.55 -33.04 17.45
N GLY A 161 8.83 -32.68 18.50
CA GLY A 161 9.25 -32.82 19.88
C GLY A 161 8.79 -31.66 20.75
N SER A 162 7.65 -31.87 21.43
CA SER A 162 7.36 -31.32 22.77
C SER A 162 6.98 -29.82 22.79
N VAL A 163 5.89 -29.31 23.36
CA VAL A 163 4.93 -29.74 24.39
C VAL A 163 3.62 -29.00 24.12
N LEU A 164 2.48 -29.67 24.31
CA LEU A 164 1.15 -29.07 24.40
C LEU A 164 1.11 -28.00 25.49
N VAL A 165 0.88 -26.74 25.14
CA VAL A 165 0.32 -25.75 26.08
C VAL A 165 -0.92 -25.17 25.44
N GLY A 166 -2.07 -25.78 25.77
CA GLY A 166 -3.37 -25.23 25.46
C GLY A 166 -3.66 -24.00 26.32
N VAL A 167 -4.17 -22.96 25.68
CA VAL A 167 -4.93 -21.92 26.36
C VAL A 167 -6.20 -21.67 25.54
N VAL A 168 -7.22 -22.47 25.84
CA VAL A 168 -8.62 -22.13 25.56
C VAL A 168 -9.13 -21.51 26.85
N LEU A 169 -9.28 -20.18 26.89
CA LEU A 169 -9.98 -19.49 27.96
C LEU A 169 -11.37 -19.10 27.45
N LEU A 170 -12.25 -20.10 27.41
CA LEU A 170 -13.69 -19.95 27.47
C LEU A 170 -14.08 -19.87 28.94
N LEU A 171 -14.50 -18.70 29.42
CA LEU A 171 -15.31 -18.63 30.64
C LEU A 171 -16.58 -17.82 30.36
N ALA A 172 -17.66 -18.60 30.28
CA ALA A 172 -19.04 -18.20 30.28
C ALA A 172 -19.49 -17.67 31.65
N TRP A 173 -20.53 -16.84 31.61
CA TRP A 173 -21.56 -16.63 32.63
C TRP A 173 -21.16 -16.30 34.08
N GLY A 174 -21.38 -15.03 34.42
CA GLY A 174 -21.67 -14.56 35.78
C GLY A 174 -23.09 -14.00 35.90
N ALA A 175 -24.12 -14.82 35.70
CA ALA A 175 -25.48 -14.47 36.08
C ALA A 175 -25.62 -14.58 37.62
N LYS A 176 -25.49 -13.45 38.33
CA LYS A 176 -25.74 -13.37 39.78
C LYS A 176 -27.24 -13.46 40.07
N ARG A 177 -27.67 -14.54 40.71
CA ARG A 177 -28.75 -14.60 41.71
C ARG A 177 -28.23 -15.52 42.85
N PRO A 178 -28.72 -15.51 44.10
CA PRO A 178 -29.74 -14.69 44.77
C PRO A 178 -29.21 -14.01 46.06
N ARG A 179 -29.98 -13.11 46.68
CA ARG A 179 -29.76 -12.69 48.08
C ARG A 179 -30.97 -13.14 48.91
N ALA A 180 -30.71 -13.98 49.90
CA ALA A 180 -31.58 -14.34 51.02
C ALA A 180 -30.86 -13.91 52.32
N PRO A 181 -31.41 -14.16 53.52
CA PRO A 181 -32.70 -13.78 54.07
C PRO A 181 -32.51 -12.96 55.38
N SER A 182 -33.56 -12.34 55.92
CA SER A 182 -33.58 -11.94 57.34
C SER A 182 -34.99 -12.07 57.94
N HIS A 183 -35.13 -13.12 58.75
CA HIS A 183 -36.15 -13.41 59.79
C HIS A 183 -36.32 -12.27 60.83
N PRO A 184 -37.19 -12.35 61.87
CA PRO A 184 -38.38 -13.19 62.15
C PRO A 184 -39.65 -12.40 62.63
N MET A 185 -40.77 -13.14 62.85
CA MET A 185 -41.94 -12.89 63.74
C MET A 185 -41.54 -12.55 65.21
N PRO A 186 -42.42 -12.21 66.20
CA PRO A 186 -43.88 -12.48 66.39
C PRO A 186 -44.66 -11.23 66.92
N ALA A 187 -45.93 -11.21 67.35
CA ALA A 187 -46.89 -12.21 67.84
C ALA A 187 -48.32 -11.82 67.44
#